data_AF-A0A6B3FLE7-F1
#
_entry.id   AF-A0A6B3FLE7-F1
#
_cell.length_a   1.000
_cell.length_b   1.000
_cell.length_c   1.000
_cell.angle_alpha   90.00
_cell.angle_beta   90.00
_cell.angle_gamma   90.00
#
_symmetry.space_group_name_H-M   'P 1'
#
loop_
_entity.id
_entity.type
_entity.pdbx_description
1 polymer ?
#
loop_
_entity_poly.entity_id
_entity_poly.type
_entity_poly.pdbx_seq_one_letter_code
_entity_poly.pdbx_strand_id
1 'polypeptide(L)' 'EINELGGDVTETADGLHIRPRPLHGGVFHTYDDHRMATAGAIIGLAVKGVEIENVGTTAKTLPDFPDMWTGMLGI' A
#
# COMPACT_ATOMS: atom_id res chain seq x y z
N GLU A 1 -2.76 -7.94 3.91
CA GLU A 1 -2.86 -6.58 3.34
C GLU A 1 -4.28 -6.13 3.01
N ILE A 2 -4.77 -6.25 1.77
CA ILE A 2 -6.07 -5.62 1.37
C ILE A 2 -7.24 -6.17 2.20
N ASN A 3 -7.29 -7.48 2.45
CA ASN A 3 -8.32 -8.10 3.30
C ASN A 3 -8.21 -7.69 4.78
N GLU A 4 -7.01 -7.38 5.27
CA GLU A 4 -6.79 -6.92 6.66
C GLU A 4 -7.26 -5.49 6.86
N LEU A 5 -7.31 -4.70 5.79
CA LEU A 5 -7.97 -3.39 5.75
C LEU A 5 -9.50 -3.50 5.50
N GLY A 6 -10.08 -4.70 5.59
CA GLY A 6 -11.51 -4.94 5.38
C GLY A 6 -11.93 -5.12 3.92
N GLY A 7 -10.98 -5.31 3.02
CA GLY A 7 -11.22 -5.57 1.60
C GLY A 7 -11.73 -6.98 1.31
N ASP A 8 -11.92 -7.26 0.01
CA ASP A 8 -12.44 -8.54 -0.48
C ASP A 8 -11.64 -8.97 -1.71
N VAL A 9 -10.57 -9.71 -1.43
CA VAL A 9 -9.63 -10.25 -2.40
C VAL A 9 -9.58 -11.75 -2.24
N THR A 10 -9.74 -12.46 -3.35
CA THR A 10 -9.55 -13.90 -3.45
C THR A 10 -8.43 -14.18 -4.43
N GLU A 11 -7.44 -14.98 -4.02
CA GLU A 11 -6.39 -15.46 -4.90
C GLU A 11 -6.95 -16.52 -5.88
N THR A 12 -6.56 -16.42 -7.15
CA THR A 12 -6.82 -17.41 -8.19
C THR A 12 -5.52 -18.12 -8.56
N ALA A 13 -5.58 -19.13 -9.43
CA ALA A 13 -4.38 -19.90 -9.81
C ALA A 13 -3.27 -19.05 -10.48
N ASP A 14 -3.63 -17.90 -11.05
CA ASP A 14 -2.75 -17.04 -11.85
C ASP A 14 -2.90 -15.54 -11.53
N GLY A 15 -3.60 -15.20 -10.46
CA GLY A 15 -3.90 -13.80 -10.17
C GLY A 15 -4.78 -13.58 -8.95
N LEU A 16 -5.49 -12.45 -8.96
CA LEU A 16 -6.34 -12.00 -7.88
C LEU A 16 -7.70 -11.57 -8.44
N HIS A 17 -8.79 -12.01 -7.82
CA HIS A 17 -10.10 -11.40 -7.98
C HIS A 17 -10.30 -10.40 -6.84
N ILE A 18 -10.44 -9.11 -7.18
CA ILE A 18 -10.66 -8.03 -6.21
C ILE A 18 -12.07 -7.48 -6.37
N ARG A 19 -12.89 -7.56 -5.32
CA ARG A 19 -14.23 -6.96 -5.25
C ARG A 19 -14.16 -5.67 -4.44
N PRO A 20 -14.52 -4.50 -5.00
CA PRO A 20 -14.48 -3.24 -4.26
C PRO A 20 -15.35 -3.25 -3.00
N ARG A 21 -14.77 -2.86 -1.87
CA ARG A 21 -15.43 -2.72 -0.56
C ARG A 21 -14.89 -1.47 0.15
N PRO A 22 -15.69 -0.84 1.03
CA PRO A 22 -15.16 0.15 1.96
C PRO A 22 -14.04 -0.48 2.79
N LEU A 23 -12.90 0.20 2.86
CA LEU A 23 -11.75 -0.19 3.67
C LEU A 23 -11.71 0.60 4.98
N HIS A 24 -10.92 0.14 5.94
CA HIS A 24 -10.58 0.87 7.16
C HIS A 24 -9.06 1.04 7.29
N GLY A 25 -8.63 1.93 8.20
CA GLY A 25 -7.22 2.11 8.54
C GLY A 25 -6.61 0.88 9.20
N GLY A 26 -5.28 0.78 9.15
CA GLY A 26 -4.50 -0.36 9.62
C GLY A 26 -3.07 -0.32 9.08
N VAL A 27 -2.25 -1.25 9.57
CA VAL A 27 -0.88 -1.43 9.06
C VAL A 27 -0.94 -2.21 7.75
N PHE A 28 -0.18 -1.76 6.75
CA PHE A 28 0.06 -2.45 5.49
C PHE A 28 1.51 -2.96 5.48
N HIS A 29 1.68 -4.27 5.63
CA HIS A 29 2.95 -4.97 5.62
C HIS A 29 3.55 -5.01 4.22
N THR A 30 4.86 -4.75 4.14
CA THR A 30 5.54 -4.56 2.85
C THR A 30 6.32 -5.79 2.40
N TYR A 31 6.63 -6.72 3.31
CA TYR A 31 7.41 -7.94 3.03
C TYR A 31 8.74 -7.66 2.32
N ASP A 32 9.36 -6.52 2.64
CA ASP A 32 10.55 -5.99 1.97
C ASP A 32 10.42 -5.90 0.43
N ASP A 33 9.21 -5.73 -0.10
CA ASP A 33 8.96 -5.44 -1.52
C ASP A 33 8.55 -3.97 -1.73
N HIS A 34 9.40 -3.22 -2.44
CA HIS A 34 9.12 -1.86 -2.91
C HIS A 34 7.72 -1.67 -3.52
N ARG A 35 7.20 -2.66 -4.24
CA ARG A 35 5.89 -2.59 -4.89
C ARG A 35 4.74 -2.65 -3.88
N MET A 36 4.93 -3.40 -2.79
CA MET A 36 3.93 -3.47 -1.72
C MET A 36 3.90 -2.15 -0.94
N ALA A 37 5.06 -1.55 -0.67
CA ALA A 37 5.12 -0.23 -0.05
C ALA A 37 4.42 0.85 -0.89
N THR A 38 4.64 0.88 -2.21
CA THR A 38 3.95 1.85 -3.09
C THR A 38 2.45 1.57 -3.20
N ALA A 39 2.02 0.30 -3.20
CA ALA A 39 0.60 -0.06 -3.17
C ALA A 39 -0.10 0.46 -1.89
N GLY A 40 0.54 0.29 -0.72
CA GLY A 40 0.04 0.84 0.55
C GLY A 40 -0.09 2.36 0.52
N ALA A 41 0.90 3.07 -0.06
CA ALA A 41 0.86 4.53 -0.21
C ALA A 41 -0.33 5.00 -1.08
N ILE A 42 -0.62 4.29 -2.18
CA ILE A 42 -1.77 4.58 -3.03
C ILE A 42 -3.09 4.38 -2.28
N ILE A 43 -3.23 3.29 -1.51
CA ILE A 43 -4.45 3.04 -0.72
C ILE A 43 -4.63 4.15 0.34
N GLY A 44 -3.55 4.59 0.98
CA GLY A 44 -3.55 5.66 1.98
C GLY A 44 -4.07 7.01 1.48
N LEU A 45 -4.09 7.25 0.16
CA LEU A 45 -4.72 8.46 -0.42
C LEU A 45 -6.24 8.48 -0.23
N ALA A 46 -6.88 7.30 -0.26
CA ALA A 46 -8.34 7.17 -0.19
C ALA A 46 -8.82 6.70 1.19
N VAL A 47 -7.96 6.05 1.98
CA VAL A 47 -8.32 5.42 3.24
C VAL A 47 -7.52 6.04 4.37
N LYS A 48 -8.21 6.76 5.26
CA LYS A 48 -7.59 7.39 6.42
C LYS A 48 -7.06 6.34 7.39
N GLY A 49 -5.83 6.56 7.88
CA GLY A 49 -5.22 5.74 8.93
C GLY A 49 -4.53 4.47 8.41
N VAL A 50 -4.16 4.42 7.13
CA VAL A 50 -3.24 3.39 6.63
C VAL A 50 -1.81 3.79 6.97
N GLU A 51 -1.08 2.88 7.62
CA GLU A 51 0.33 3.03 7.96
C GLU A 51 1.15 1.97 7.21
N ILE A 52 2.24 2.34 6.55
CA ILE A 52 3.09 1.41 5.79
C ILE A 52 4.22 0.93 6.72
N GLU A 53 4.34 -0.37 6.95
CA GLU A 53 5.29 -0.95 7.93
C GLU A 53 6.75 -0.54 7.67
N ASN A 54 7.22 -0.69 6.43
CA ASN A 54 8.59 -0.37 6.05
C ASN A 54 8.59 0.32 4.67
N VAL A 55 8.30 1.62 4.65
CA VAL A 55 8.34 2.41 3.39
C VAL A 55 9.75 2.47 2.80
N GLY A 56 10.81 2.35 3.62
CA GLY A 56 12.21 2.42 3.16
C GLY A 56 12.60 1.30 2.18
N THR A 57 11.84 0.20 2.12
CA THR A 57 12.04 -0.86 1.13
C THR A 57 11.93 -0.37 -0.33
N THR A 58 11.30 0.78 -0.57
CA THR A 58 11.26 1.41 -1.91
C THR A 58 12.64 1.70 -2.47
N ALA A 59 13.67 1.83 -1.62
CA ALA A 59 15.05 2.05 -2.04
C ALA A 59 15.64 0.98 -2.95
N LYS A 60 15.00 -0.19 -3.06
CA LYS A 60 15.34 -1.20 -4.06
C LYS A 60 15.36 -0.64 -5.49
N THR A 61 14.45 0.27 -5.82
CA THR A 61 14.34 0.85 -7.17
C THR A 61 14.08 2.35 -7.19
N LEU A 62 13.61 2.93 -6.08
CA LEU A 62 13.28 4.34 -5.95
C LEU A 62 13.58 4.82 -4.51
N PRO A 63 14.87 5.09 -4.20
CA PRO A 63 15.32 5.54 -2.88
C PRO A 63 14.58 6.75 -2.34
N ASP A 64 14.35 7.75 -3.18
CA ASP A 64 13.75 9.02 -2.77
C ASP A 64 12.21 9.01 -2.80
N PHE A 65 11.59 7.82 -2.87
CA PHE A 65 10.13 7.70 -2.97
C PHE A 65 9.37 8.48 -1.87
N PRO A 66 9.74 8.40 -0.57
CA PRO A 66 9.01 9.14 0.46
C PRO A 66 9.00 10.66 0.21
N ASP A 67 10.15 11.24 -0.12
CA ASP A 67 10.29 12.68 -0.36
C ASP A 67 9.60 13.12 -1.66
N MET A 68 9.68 12.30 -2.71
CA MET A 68 8.96 12.54 -3.96
C MET A 68 7.44 12.49 -3.73
N TRP A 69 6.96 11.55 -2.93
CA TRP A 69 5.54 11.36 -2.66
C TRP A 69 4.96 12.51 -1.84
N THR A 70 5.63 12.93 -0.75
CA THR A 70 5.21 14.09 0.05
C THR A 70 5.32 15.39 -0.75
N GLY A 71 6.40 15.57 -1.52
CA GLY A 71 6.58 16.69 -2.42
C GLY A 71 5.48 16.80 -3.49
N MET A 72 5.03 15.67 -4.06
CA MET A 72 3.90 15.62 -4.99
C MET A 72 2.59 16.04 -4.31
N LEU A 73 2.36 15.63 -3.06
CA LEU A 73 1.14 15.93 -2.30
C LEU A 73 1.15 17.33 -1.65
N GLY A 74 2.31 17.99 -1.58
CA GLY A 74 2.48 19.29 -0.96
C GLY A 74 2.33 19.27 0.57
N ILE A 75 2.70 18.16 1.21
CA ILE A 75 2.66 17.95 2.67
C ILE A 75 4.04 17.74 3.27
#